data_AF-B9RWB1-F1
#
_entry.id   AF-B9RWB1-F1
#
_cell.length_a   1.000
_cell.length_b   1.000
_cell.length_c   1.000
_cell.angle_alpha   90.00
_cell.angle_beta   90.00
_cell.angle_gamma   90.00
#
_symmetry.space_group_name_H-M   'P 1'
#
loop_
_entity.id
_entity.type
_entity.pdbx_description
1 polymer ?
#
loop_
_entity_poly.entity_id
_entity_poly.type
_entity_poly.pdbx_seq_one_letter_code
_entity_poly.pdbx_strand_id
1 'polypeptide(L)' 'MSKFGVPFRSMAVTGGFSQRAQLENLEQGVDVLIATPGCFMFLVKEGFLKLSNLKW' A
#
# COMPACT_ATOMS: atom_id res chain seq x y z
N MET A 1 8.39 -3.19 -12.87
CA MET A 1 7.52 -4.03 -13.73
C MET A 1 7.93 -5.48 -13.52
N SER A 2 6.98 -6.41 -13.35
CA SER A 2 7.30 -7.83 -13.16
C SER A 2 7.96 -8.40 -14.43
N LYS A 3 8.94 -9.28 -14.26
CA LYS A 3 9.72 -9.87 -15.37
C LYS A 3 8.96 -11.01 -16.06
N PHE A 4 7.97 -11.59 -15.38
CA PHE A 4 7.02 -12.60 -15.85
C PHE A 4 5.70 -12.47 -15.04
N GLY A 5 4.54 -12.60 -15.70
CA GLY A 5 3.20 -12.46 -15.09
C GLY A 5 2.45 -11.19 -15.49
N VAL A 6 1.21 -11.03 -15.00
CA VAL A 6 0.37 -9.84 -15.24
C VAL A 6 1.07 -8.62 -14.61
N PRO A 7 1.15 -7.47 -15.30
CA PRO A 7 1.67 -6.25 -14.69
C PRO A 7 0.73 -5.77 -13.59
N PHE A 8 1.24 -5.69 -12.37
CA PHE A 8 0.56 -5.06 -11.23
C PHE A 8 1.53 -4.16 -10.48
N ARG A 9 0.98 -3.20 -9.74
CA ARG A 9 1.73 -2.30 -8.88
C ARG A 9 1.66 -2.79 -7.45
N SER A 10 2.84 -3.06 -6.88
CA SER A 10 2.99 -3.43 -5.47
C SER A 10 3.74 -2.37 -4.70
N MET A 11 3.41 -2.25 -3.41
CA MET A 11 4.13 -1.38 -2.48
C MET A 11 4.26 -2.07 -1.12
N ALA A 12 5.38 -1.82 -0.43
CA ALA A 12 5.55 -2.18 0.97
C ALA A 12 5.46 -0.93 1.86
N VAL A 13 4.70 -1.01 2.95
CA VAL A 13 4.58 0.04 3.98
C VAL A 13 5.06 -0.51 5.31
N THR A 14 6.20 -0.01 5.74
CA THR A 14 6.85 -0.42 7.00
C THR A 14 7.42 0.81 7.70
N GLY A 15 7.69 0.67 9.00
CA GLY A 15 8.48 1.65 9.74
C GLY A 15 9.92 1.75 9.21
N GLY A 16 10.60 2.84 9.56
CA GLY A 16 11.99 3.10 9.16
C GLY A 16 12.17 3.81 7.81
N PHE A 17 11.08 4.14 7.12
CA PHE A 17 11.10 4.88 5.85
C PHE A 17 10.28 6.16 5.94
N SER A 18 10.48 7.08 4.99
CA SER A 18 9.74 8.34 4.93
C SER A 18 8.24 8.10 4.76
N GLN A 19 7.47 8.49 5.76
CA GLN A 19 6.00 8.41 5.74
C GLN A 19 5.42 9.23 4.58
N ARG A 20 5.95 10.44 4.34
CA ARG A 20 5.52 11.31 3.23
C ARG A 20 5.69 10.60 1.88
N ALA A 21 6.87 10.01 1.64
CA ALA A 21 7.13 9.29 0.39
C ALA A 21 6.23 8.06 0.24
N GLN A 22 5.93 7.36 1.34
CA GLN A 22 5.00 6.23 1.33
C GLN A 22 3.56 6.68 1.01
N LEU A 23 3.08 7.78 1.59
CA LEU A 23 1.76 8.34 1.31
C LEU A 23 1.65 8.82 -0.14
N GLU A 24 2.64 9.55 -0.65
CA GLU A 24 2.68 9.97 -2.05
C GLU A 24 2.66 8.78 -3.01
N ASN A 25 3.38 7.70 -2.69
CA ASN A 25 3.36 6.48 -3.50
C ASN A 25 2.00 5.76 -3.43
N LEU A 26 1.36 5.74 -2.25
CA LEU A 26 0.04 5.15 -2.04
C LEU A 26 -1.07 5.91 -2.78
N GLU A 27 -1.01 7.25 -2.81
CA GLU A 27 -1.97 8.12 -3.53
C GLU A 27 -2.01 7.86 -5.03
N GLN A 28 -0.89 7.44 -5.59
CA GLN A 28 -0.81 7.07 -7.01
C GLN A 28 -1.51 5.73 -7.31
N GLY A 29 -2.06 5.05 -6.29
CA GLY A 29 -2.77 3.77 -6.40
C GLY A 29 -1.85 2.56 -6.31
N VAL A 30 -2.37 1.44 -5.77
CA VAL A 30 -1.64 0.18 -5.61
C VAL A 30 -2.61 -0.99 -5.77
N ASP A 31 -2.17 -2.05 -6.45
CA ASP A 31 -2.95 -3.30 -6.60
C ASP A 31 -2.68 -4.24 -5.42
N VAL A 32 -1.42 -4.29 -4.97
CA VAL A 32 -0.97 -5.14 -3.87
C VAL A 32 -0.22 -4.31 -2.83
N LEU A 33 -0.78 -4.20 -1.64
CA LEU A 33 -0.16 -3.53 -0.50
C LEU A 33 0.35 -4.57 0.50
N ILE A 34 1.65 -4.54 0.79
CA ILE A 34 2.27 -5.32 1.87
C ILE A 34 2.52 -4.36 3.02
N ALA A 35 1.99 -4.61 4.21
CA ALA A 35 2.16 -3.70 5.33
C ALA A 35 2.38 -4.45 6.65
N THR A 36 3.17 -3.85 7.56
CA THR A 36 3.19 -4.32 8.95
C THR A 36 1.86 -3.94 9.63
N PRO A 37 1.36 -4.73 10.60
CA PRO A 37 0.05 -4.48 11.20
C PRO A 37 -0.14 -3.05 11.73
N GLY A 38 0.88 -2.48 12.37
CA GLY A 38 0.82 -1.10 12.89
C GLY A 38 0.62 -0.06 11.78
N CYS A 39 1.40 -0.13 10.70
CA CYS A 39 1.29 0.79 9.57
C CYS A 39 -0.03 0.60 8.81
N PHE A 40 -0.48 -0.65 8.64
CA PHE A 40 -1.76 -0.95 8.03
C PHE A 40 -2.91 -0.30 8.81
N MET A 41 -2.95 -0.52 10.13
CA MET A 41 -3.99 0.04 10.97
C MET A 41 -3.98 1.57 10.98
N PHE A 42 -2.80 2.19 10.94
CA PHE A 42 -2.67 3.64 10.79
C PHE A 42 -3.31 4.13 9.48
N LEU A 43 -2.93 3.55 8.34
CA LEU A 43 -3.44 3.97 7.03
C LEU A 43 -4.96 3.82 6.91
N VAL A 44 -5.54 2.77 7.48
CA VAL A 44 -6.99 2.56 7.49
C VAL A 44 -7.69 3.57 8.39
N LYS A 45 -7.18 3.81 9.61
CA LYS A 45 -7.79 4.73 10.59
C LYS A 45 -7.77 6.18 10.12
N GLU A 46 -6.67 6.62 9.53
CA GLU A 46 -6.54 7.98 8.98
C GLU A 46 -7.26 8.15 7.63
N GLY A 47 -7.79 7.07 7.05
CA GLY A 47 -8.54 7.10 5.79
C GLY A 47 -7.68 7.17 4.53
N PHE A 48 -6.37 7.00 4.64
CA PHE A 48 -5.45 6.88 3.49
C PHE A 48 -5.66 5.58 2.70
N LEU A 49 -6.16 4.53 3.36
CA LEU A 49 -6.45 3.24 2.74
C LEU A 49 -7.93 2.87 2.90
N LYS A 50 -8.61 2.62 1.78
CA LYS A 50 -9.99 2.13 1.73
C LYS A 50 -10.02 0.67 1.30
N LEU A 51 -10.72 -0.17 2.06
CA LEU A 51 -10.80 -1.62 1.82
C LEU A 51 -11.99 -2.05 0.96
N SER A 52 -12.61 -1.11 0.24
CA SER A 52 -13.87 -1.32 -0.50
C SER A 52 -13.78 -2.27 -1.69
N ASN A 53 -12.57 -2.56 -2.19
CA ASN A 53 -12.35 -3.40 -3.37
C ASN A 53 -11.52 -4.67 -3.09
N LEU A 54 -11.53 -5.16 -1.84
CA LEU A 54 -10.91 -6.45 -1.52
C LEU A 54 -11.68 -7.60 -2.20
N LYS A 55 -10.93 -8.57 -2.75
CA LYS A 55 -11.44 -9.79 -3.38
C LYS A 55 -10.93 -11.00 -2.59
N TRP A 56 -11.75 -12.06 -2.52
CA TRP A 56 -11.48 -13.31 -1.80
C TRP A 56 -11.04 -14.40 -2.77
#